data_AF-A0A7V6M8S9-F1
#
_entry.id   AF-A0A7V6M8S9-F1
#
_cell.length_a   1.000
_cell.length_b   1.000
_cell.length_c   1.000
_cell.angle_alpha   90.00
_cell.angle_beta   90.00
_cell.angle_gamma   90.00
#
_symmetry.space_group_name_H-M   'P 1'
#
loop_
_entity.id
_entity.type
_entity.pdbx_description
1 polymer ?
#
loop_
_entity_poly.entity_id
_entity_poly.type
_entity_poly.pdbx_seq_one_letter_code
_entity_poly.pdbx_strand_id
1 'polypeptide(L)'
;MKNLLNKVINFFKFLWELVKSMGTVKGLIALSLSFMLYVGWAIALLVIGVIVSNGYLISLGTGVILFWAGPFTPMWLLIITTAVFIQRVMLRDKKAKSKEDILKLLKGDKVNGK
;
A
#
# COMPACT_ATOMS: atom_id res chain seq x y z
N MET A 1 -15.08 14.38 -17.81
CA MET A 1 -14.57 13.02 -17.49
C MET A 1 -13.07 12.83 -17.76
N LYS A 2 -12.51 13.24 -18.91
CA LYS A 2 -11.07 13.08 -19.22
C LYS A 2 -10.13 13.65 -18.14
N ASN A 3 -10.47 14.80 -17.54
CA ASN A 3 -9.67 15.42 -16.47
C ASN A 3 -9.67 14.64 -15.14
N LEU A 4 -10.72 13.85 -14.85
CA LEU A 4 -10.81 13.07 -13.63
C LEU A 4 -10.02 11.76 -13.77
N LEU A 5 -10.16 11.08 -14.91
CA LEU A 5 -9.37 9.89 -15.27
C LEU A 5 -7.87 10.19 -15.25
N ASN A 6 -7.46 11.34 -15.80
CA ASN A 6 -6.05 11.74 -15.80
C ASN A 6 -5.50 11.95 -14.36
N LYS A 7 -6.31 12.48 -13.43
CA LYS A 7 -5.92 12.61 -12.02
C LYS A 7 -5.76 11.24 -11.36
N VAL A 8 -6.68 10.31 -11.59
CA VAL A 8 -6.60 8.94 -11.06
C VAL A 8 -5.36 8.22 -11.60
N ILE A 9 -5.10 8.30 -12.91
CA ILE A 9 -3.91 7.71 -13.53
C ILE A 9 -2.62 8.31 -12.92
N ASN A 10 -2.56 9.63 -12.74
CA ASN A 10 -1.40 10.28 -12.13
C ASN A 10 -1.20 9.86 -10.66
N PHE A 11 -2.29 9.68 -9.91
CA PHE A 11 -2.23 9.14 -8.56
C PHE A 11 -1.68 7.71 -8.51
N PHE A 12 -2.16 6.81 -9.38
CA PHE A 12 -1.62 5.45 -9.46
C PHE A 12 -0.16 5.42 -9.94
N LYS A 13 0.23 6.30 -10.86
CA LYS A 13 1.64 6.47 -11.25
C LYS A 13 2.51 6.89 -10.06
N PHE A 14 2.06 7.85 -9.28
CA PHE A 14 2.75 8.27 -8.05
C PHE A 14 2.91 7.11 -7.06
N LEU A 15 1.84 6.36 -6.80
CA LEU A 15 1.90 5.16 -5.94
C LEU A 15 2.90 4.13 -6.48
N TRP A 16 2.88 3.89 -7.80
CA TRP A 16 3.79 2.96 -8.47
C TRP A 16 5.26 3.39 -8.36
N GLU A 17 5.56 4.68 -8.50
CA GLU A 17 6.90 5.23 -8.31
C GLU A 17 7.39 5.06 -6.87
N LEU A 18 6.50 5.24 -5.88
CA LEU A 18 6.84 4.97 -4.48
C LEU A 18 7.17 3.49 -4.26
N VAL A 19 6.35 2.57 -4.76
CA VAL A 19 6.63 1.13 -4.65
C VAL A 19 7.96 0.76 -5.31
N LYS A 20 8.24 1.28 -6.52
CA LYS A 20 9.53 1.08 -7.18
C LYS A 20 10.71 1.61 -6.38
N SER A 21 10.54 2.72 -5.66
CA SER A 21 11.59 3.27 -4.80
C SER A 21 11.92 2.37 -3.60
N MET A 22 11.03 1.43 -3.24
CA MET A 22 11.21 0.45 -2.17
C MET A 22 11.93 -0.84 -2.62
N GLY A 23 12.62 -0.84 -3.75
CA GLY A 23 13.33 -2.03 -4.29
C GLY A 23 14.48 -2.59 -3.44
N THR A 24 14.59 -2.24 -2.17
CA THR A 24 15.52 -2.85 -1.21
C THR A 24 14.84 -4.02 -0.48
N VAL A 25 15.61 -4.97 0.04
CA VAL A 25 15.07 -6.07 0.86
C VAL A 25 14.23 -5.53 2.03
N LYS A 26 14.70 -4.45 2.67
CA LYS A 26 13.97 -3.77 3.75
C LYS A 26 12.67 -3.12 3.26
N GLY A 27 12.67 -2.50 2.08
CA GLY A 27 11.47 -1.94 1.47
C GLY A 27 10.43 -3.01 1.14
N LEU A 28 10.85 -4.16 0.61
CA LEU A 28 9.95 -5.29 0.36
C LEU A 28 9.36 -5.85 1.66
N ILE A 29 10.18 -6.01 2.71
CA ILE A 29 9.70 -6.43 4.04
C ILE A 29 8.69 -5.43 4.59
N ALA A 30 8.97 -4.13 4.50
CA ALA A 30 8.07 -3.09 4.97
C ALA A 30 6.73 -3.07 4.21
N LEU A 31 6.77 -3.27 2.88
CA LEU A 31 5.58 -3.38 2.04
C LEU A 31 4.74 -4.60 2.42
N SER A 32 5.38 -5.75 2.62
CA SER A 32 4.71 -6.99 3.05
C SER A 32 4.09 -6.86 4.44
N LEU A 33 4.82 -6.28 5.41
CA LEU A 33 4.29 -6.03 6.76
C LEU A 33 3.10 -5.07 6.71
N SER A 34 3.23 -3.98 5.96
CA SER A 34 2.12 -3.04 5.80
C SER A 34 0.91 -3.70 5.14
N PHE A 35 1.10 -4.50 4.10
CA PHE A 35 0.01 -5.22 3.45
C PHE A 35 -0.69 -6.17 4.42
N MET A 36 0.08 -6.88 5.26
CA MET A 36 -0.47 -7.77 6.29
C MET A 36 -1.34 -7.05 7.31
N LEU A 37 -0.96 -5.84 7.73
CA LEU A 37 -1.73 -5.02 8.67
C LEU A 37 -3.11 -4.61 8.12
N TYR A 38 -3.22 -4.30 6.83
CA TYR A 38 -4.46 -3.78 6.26
C TYR A 38 -5.35 -4.87 5.65
N VAL A 39 -4.76 -5.82 4.92
CA VAL A 39 -5.50 -6.79 4.08
C VAL A 39 -5.11 -8.24 4.37
N GLY A 40 -3.84 -8.50 4.69
CA GLY A 40 -3.36 -9.88 4.81
C GLY A 40 -4.07 -10.70 5.90
N TRP A 41 -4.45 -10.08 7.02
CA TRP A 41 -5.25 -10.74 8.04
C TRP A 41 -6.65 -11.13 7.55
N ALA A 42 -7.29 -10.29 6.72
CA ALA A 42 -8.60 -10.59 6.15
C ALA A 42 -8.54 -11.75 5.15
N ILE A 43 -7.47 -11.83 4.37
CA ILE A 43 -7.19 -12.97 3.49
C ILE A 43 -7.01 -14.24 4.33
N ALA A 44 -6.25 -14.16 5.44
CA ALA A 44 -6.05 -15.31 6.32
C ALA A 44 -7.39 -15.78 6.94
N LEU A 45 -8.24 -14.87 7.41
CA LEU A 45 -9.57 -15.22 7.94
C LEU A 45 -10.45 -15.88 6.87
N LEU A 46 -10.42 -15.37 5.64
CA LEU A 46 -11.18 -15.96 4.54
C LEU A 46 -10.69 -17.37 4.23
N VAL A 47 -9.37 -17.57 4.07
CA VAL A 47 -8.78 -18.87 3.75
C VAL A 47 -9.03 -19.88 4.86
N ILE A 48 -8.79 -19.51 6.11
CA ILE A 48 -9.07 -20.37 7.28
C ILE A 48 -10.57 -20.68 7.33
N GLY A 49 -11.43 -19.67 7.16
CA GLY A 49 -12.87 -19.83 7.16
C GLY A 49 -13.37 -20.83 6.11
N VAL A 50 -12.78 -20.82 4.91
CA VAL A 50 -13.07 -21.81 3.86
C VAL A 50 -12.61 -23.20 4.29
N ILE A 51 -11.38 -23.35 4.81
CA ILE A 51 -10.83 -24.64 5.25
C ILE A 51 -11.70 -25.27 6.35
N VAL A 52 -12.13 -24.47 7.34
CA VAL A 52 -12.94 -24.96 8.46
C VAL A 52 -14.46 -24.88 8.21
N SER A 53 -14.87 -24.47 7.00
CA SER A 53 -16.28 -24.28 6.62
C SER A 53 -17.06 -23.37 7.58
N ASN A 54 -16.44 -22.30 8.09
CA ASN A 54 -17.04 -21.36 9.03
C ASN A 54 -17.54 -20.09 8.32
N GLY A 55 -18.86 -19.95 8.20
CA GLY A 55 -19.50 -18.82 7.52
C GLY A 55 -19.21 -17.44 8.15
N TYR A 56 -18.95 -17.37 9.46
CA TYR A 56 -18.58 -16.11 10.13
C TYR A 56 -17.18 -15.64 9.70
N LEU A 57 -16.20 -16.54 9.68
CA LEU A 57 -14.85 -16.21 9.25
C LEU A 57 -14.79 -15.80 7.77
N ILE A 58 -15.54 -16.53 6.94
CA ILE A 58 -15.68 -16.23 5.50
C ILE A 58 -16.29 -14.83 5.32
N SER A 59 -17.43 -14.56 5.95
CA SER A 59 -18.13 -13.28 5.78
C SER A 59 -17.32 -12.08 6.28
N LEU A 60 -16.61 -12.21 7.42
CA LEU A 60 -15.71 -11.17 7.92
C LEU A 60 -14.54 -10.92 6.97
N GLY A 61 -13.84 -11.98 6.54
CA GLY A 61 -12.71 -11.85 5.60
C GLY A 61 -13.15 -11.24 4.26
N THR A 62 -14.24 -11.74 3.68
CA THR A 62 -14.81 -11.20 2.44
C THR A 62 -15.27 -9.76 2.59
N GLY A 63 -15.93 -9.40 3.70
CA GLY A 63 -16.42 -8.04 3.94
C GLY A 63 -15.28 -7.01 3.96
N VAL A 64 -14.17 -7.33 4.63
CA VAL A 64 -13.00 -6.45 4.68
C VAL A 64 -12.31 -6.35 3.32
N ILE A 65 -12.18 -7.46 2.59
CA ILE A 65 -11.59 -7.44 1.23
C ILE A 65 -12.44 -6.57 0.30
N LEU A 66 -13.77 -6.72 0.33
CA LEU A 66 -14.68 -5.93 -0.50
C LEU A 66 -14.69 -4.46 -0.11
N PHE A 67 -14.64 -4.15 1.19
CA PHE A 67 -14.49 -2.77 1.67
C PHE A 67 -13.28 -2.11 1.02
N TRP A 68 -12.12 -2.76 1.08
CA TRP A 68 -10.88 -2.23 0.51
C TRP A 68 -10.81 -2.28 -1.03
N ALA A 69 -11.61 -3.12 -1.69
CA ALA A 69 -11.77 -3.11 -3.14
C ALA A 69 -12.65 -1.95 -3.63
N GLY A 70 -13.28 -1.21 -2.71
CA GLY A 70 -14.16 -0.09 -3.03
C GLY A 70 -13.41 1.08 -3.69
N PRO A 71 -14.00 1.74 -4.71
CA PRO A 71 -13.35 2.80 -5.50
C PRO A 71 -12.98 4.05 -4.69
N PHE A 72 -13.59 4.25 -3.53
CA PHE A 72 -13.35 5.39 -2.65
C PHE A 72 -12.42 5.07 -1.47
N THR A 73 -11.93 3.83 -1.35
CA THR A 73 -10.99 3.50 -0.28
C THR A 73 -9.56 3.76 -0.72
N PRO A 74 -8.80 4.60 0.00
CA PRO A 74 -7.40 4.87 -0.33
C PRO A 74 -6.48 3.74 0.18
N MET A 75 -6.88 2.47 0.02
CA MET A 75 -6.18 1.29 0.55
C MET A 75 -4.68 1.34 0.20
N TRP A 76 -4.37 1.47 -1.09
CA TRP A 76 -3.00 1.47 -1.57
C TRP A 76 -2.18 2.64 -1.03
N LEU A 77 -2.81 3.81 -0.83
CA LEU A 77 -2.15 4.95 -0.21
C LEU A 77 -1.77 4.63 1.24
N LEU A 78 -2.68 4.04 2.02
CA LEU A 78 -2.42 3.68 3.41
C LEU A 78 -1.34 2.59 3.52
N ILE A 79 -1.38 1.58 2.67
CA ILE A 79 -0.37 0.52 2.62
C ILE A 79 1.00 1.11 2.27
N ILE A 80 1.09 1.93 1.22
CA ILE A 80 2.38 2.44 0.75
C ILE A 80 2.94 3.46 1.75
N THR A 81 2.12 4.35 2.31
CA THR A 81 2.60 5.33 3.32
C THR A 81 3.08 4.65 4.59
N THR A 82 2.36 3.64 5.07
CA THR A 82 2.77 2.84 6.22
C THR A 82 4.00 2.00 5.92
N ALA A 83 4.14 1.46 4.71
CA ALA A 83 5.36 0.79 4.27
C ALA A 83 6.57 1.72 4.26
N VAL A 84 6.46 2.95 3.74
CA VAL A 84 7.54 3.95 3.84
C VAL A 84 7.90 4.21 5.29
N PHE A 85 6.88 4.37 6.16
CA PHE A 85 7.08 4.61 7.58
C PHE A 85 7.82 3.44 8.25
N ILE A 86 7.39 2.19 8.03
CA ILE A 86 8.05 0.99 8.56
C ILE A 86 9.49 0.90 8.03
N GLN A 87 9.70 1.10 6.73
CA GLN A 87 11.03 1.03 6.12
C GLN A 87 12.00 2.05 6.74
N ARG A 88 11.54 3.28 6.95
CA ARG A 88 12.38 4.36 7.48
C ARG A 88 12.55 4.29 9.00
N VAL A 89 11.47 4.10 9.75
CA VAL A 89 11.46 4.23 11.21
C VAL A 89 11.82 2.92 11.88
N MET A 90 11.17 1.82 11.50
CA MET A 90 11.41 0.51 12.12
C MET A 90 12.68 -0.14 11.56
N LEU A 91 12.83 -0.21 10.23
CA LEU A 91 13.95 -0.90 9.60
C LEU A 91 15.21 -0.02 9.43
N ARG A 92 15.10 1.27 9.76
CA ARG A 92 16.17 2.28 9.70
C ARG A 92 16.92 2.25 8.37
N ASP A 93 16.19 2.07 7.27
CA ASP A 93 16.78 2.05 5.94
C ASP A 93 17.12 3.48 5.51
N LYS A 94 18.42 3.76 5.30
CA LYS A 94 18.89 5.07 4.82
C LYS A 94 18.46 5.35 3.38
N LYS A 95 18.06 4.32 2.62
CA LYS A 95 17.55 4.45 1.25
C LYS A 95 16.04 4.76 1.20
N ALA A 96 15.35 4.79 2.35
CA ALA A 96 13.95 5.18 2.41
C ALA A 96 13.79 6.66 2.05
N LYS A 97 12.85 6.97 1.15
CA LYS A 97 12.57 8.35 0.75
C LYS A 97 12.11 9.19 1.94
N SER A 98 12.59 10.43 2.00
CA SER A 98 12.18 11.35 3.05
C SER A 98 10.81 11.97 2.75
N LYS A 99 10.21 12.62 3.76
CA LYS A 99 8.94 13.35 3.60
C LYS A 99 9.06 14.39 2.48
N GLU A 100 10.21 15.05 2.40
CA GLU A 100 10.51 16.06 1.38
C GLU A 100 10.56 15.45 -0.03
N ASP A 101 11.10 14.24 -0.18
CA ASP A 101 11.15 13.54 -1.47
C ASP A 101 9.77 13.08 -1.93
N ILE A 102 8.93 12.63 -0.99
CA ILE A 102 7.54 12.25 -1.27
C ILE A 102 6.73 13.48 -1.68
N LEU A 103 6.98 14.64 -1.03
CA LEU A 103 6.32 15.90 -1.38
C LEU A 103 6.69 16.35 -2.80
N LYS A 104 7.96 16.17 -3.20
CA LYS A 104 8.41 16.46 -4.58
C LYS A 104 7.73 15.55 -5.59
N LEU A 105 7.65 14.24 -5.30
CA LEU A 105 6.94 13.29 -6.15
C LEU A 105 5.43 13.61 -6.28
N LEU A 106 4.79 14.04 -5.19
CA LEU A 106 3.38 14.47 -5.21
C LEU A 106 3.16 15.73 -6.06
N LYS A 107 4.12 16.65 -6.07
CA LYS A 107 4.09 17.86 -6.90
C LYS A 107 4.41 17.60 -8.38
N GLY A 108 4.83 16.38 -8.72
CA GLY A 108 5.25 16.03 -10.08
C GLY A 108 6.65 16.53 -10.43
N ASP A 109 7.43 16.99 -9.43
CA ASP A 109 8.81 17.41 -9.64
C ASP A 109 9.70 16.17 -9.78
N LYS A 110 10.55 16.14 -10.81
CA LYS A 110 11.53 15.06 -10.97
C LYS A 110 12.46 15.07 -9.75
N VAL A 111 12.38 14.02 -8.94
CA VAL A 111 13.40 13.77 -7.90
C VAL A 111 14.65 13.30 -8.63
N ASN A 112 15.58 14.22 -8.89
CA ASN A 112 16.93 13.87 -9.34
C ASN A 112 17.55 12.93 -8.31
N GLY A 113 17.74 11.68 -8.72
CA GLY A 113 18.37 10.65 -7.90
C GLY A 113 19.77 11.08 -7.50
N LYS A 114 20.09 10.86 -6.23
CA LYS A 114 21.46 10.50 -5.82
C LYS A 114 21.49 8.98 -5.67
#